data_AF-A0A559IEE4-F1
#
_entry.id   AF-A0A559IEE4-F1
#
_cell.length_a   1.000
_cell.length_b   1.000
_cell.length_c   1.000
_cell.angle_alpha   90.00
_cell.angle_beta   90.00
_cell.angle_gamma   90.00
#
_symmetry.space_group_name_H-M   'P 1'
#
loop_
_entity.id
_entity.type
_entity.pdbx_description
1 polymer ?
#
loop_
_entity_poly.entity_id
_entity_poly.type
_entity_poly.pdbx_seq_one_letter_code
_entity_poly.pdbx_strand_id
1 'polypeptide(L)'
;MKLTNQTIKEVLFEMGFKGLLLKKLECIVVDNDTLHALYSFILETEEERMTKMLLVHKFVKQMQERASYASCEEFVFAYEAAETEHEKGEIVEKLMTVSFKPSILTKVLAVLDDDTNNLSCLYAQMVKYRKMQYKPEEFLQLLESLPM
;
A
#
# COMPACT_ATOMS: atom_id res chain seq x y z
N MET A 1 -28.79 13.88 5.48
CA MET A 1 -27.36 14.23 5.34
C MET A 1 -26.97 13.85 3.92
N LYS A 2 -26.60 14.82 3.07
CA LYS A 2 -26.18 14.54 1.70
C LYS A 2 -24.76 13.98 1.76
N LEU A 3 -24.59 12.72 1.38
CA LEU A 3 -23.29 12.09 1.17
C LEU A 3 -22.60 12.82 0.01
N THR A 4 -21.60 13.64 0.32
CA THR A 4 -20.68 14.15 -0.70
C THR A 4 -19.84 12.97 -1.18
N ASN A 5 -19.89 12.69 -2.49
CA ASN A 5 -18.91 11.87 -3.21
C ASN A 5 -17.54 12.59 -3.19
N GLN A 6 -17.00 12.85 -2.00
CA GLN A 6 -15.66 13.41 -1.88
C GLN A 6 -14.65 12.28 -2.10
N THR A 7 -13.73 12.51 -3.02
CA THR A 7 -12.61 11.60 -3.24
C THR A 7 -11.68 11.62 -2.03
N ILE A 8 -10.98 10.52 -1.75
CA ILE A 8 -9.99 10.44 -0.66
C ILE A 8 -8.99 11.61 -0.74
N LYS A 9 -8.60 11.97 -1.97
CA LYS A 9 -7.74 13.13 -2.24
C LYS A 9 -8.31 14.45 -1.73
N GLU A 10 -9.60 14.72 -1.96
CA GLU A 10 -10.27 15.94 -1.48
C GLU A 10 -10.32 15.95 0.05
N VAL A 11 -10.61 14.80 0.66
CA VAL A 11 -10.61 14.65 2.12
C VAL A 11 -9.22 14.97 2.71
N LEU A 12 -8.15 14.38 2.16
CA LEU A 12 -6.78 14.63 2.60
C LEU A 12 -6.38 16.11 2.42
N PHE A 13 -6.83 16.75 1.35
CA PHE A 13 -6.60 18.17 1.12
C PHE A 13 -7.35 19.05 2.13
N GLU A 14 -8.59 18.71 2.47
CA GLU A 14 -9.41 19.41 3.48
C GLU A 14 -8.85 19.27 4.90
N MET A 15 -8.19 18.14 5.22
CA MET A 15 -7.37 17.97 6.44
C MET A 15 -6.12 18.87 6.45
N GLY A 16 -5.87 19.58 5.35
CA GLY A 16 -4.79 20.54 5.21
C GLY A 16 -3.44 19.90 4.89
N PHE A 17 -3.42 18.71 4.30
CA PHE A 17 -2.22 18.16 3.67
C PHE A 17 -2.08 18.74 2.25
N LYS A 18 -0.88 19.21 1.92
CA LYS A 18 -0.60 19.85 0.61
C LYS A 18 0.78 19.44 0.11
N GLY A 19 1.00 19.63 -1.19
CA GLY A 19 2.30 19.42 -1.83
C GLY A 19 2.80 17.98 -1.66
N LEU A 20 4.05 17.83 -1.22
CA LEU A 20 4.69 16.52 -1.07
C LEU A 20 4.02 15.63 -0.01
N LEU A 21 3.46 16.22 1.06
CA LEU A 21 2.79 15.47 2.11
C LEU A 21 1.50 14.83 1.59
N LEU A 22 0.72 15.60 0.81
CA LEU A 22 -0.47 15.08 0.16
C LEU A 22 -0.13 13.93 -0.79
N LYS A 23 0.87 14.12 -1.67
CA LYS A 23 1.32 13.06 -2.58
C LYS A 23 1.76 11.79 -1.87
N LYS A 24 2.46 11.91 -0.73
CA LYS A 24 2.86 10.75 0.07
C LYS A 24 1.67 10.02 0.68
N LEU A 25 0.67 10.76 1.15
CA LEU A 25 -0.54 10.16 1.71
C LEU A 25 -1.41 9.54 0.61
N GLU A 26 -1.51 10.14 -0.57
CA GLU A 26 -2.23 9.56 -1.73
C GLU A 26 -1.68 8.20 -2.14
N CYS A 27 -0.38 7.93 -1.93
CA CYS A 27 0.21 6.63 -2.22
C CYS A 27 -0.13 5.53 -1.20
N ILE A 28 -0.63 5.89 -0.02
CA ILE A 28 -0.81 4.97 1.12
C ILE A 28 -2.27 4.87 1.53
N VAL A 29 -2.98 5.99 1.47
CA VAL A 29 -4.40 6.13 1.77
C VAL A 29 -5.17 5.95 0.46
N VAL A 30 -5.45 4.70 0.14
CA VAL A 30 -6.04 4.28 -1.15
C VAL A 30 -7.50 3.85 -1.02
N ASP A 31 -7.96 3.58 0.22
CA ASP A 31 -9.31 3.13 0.53
C ASP A 31 -9.82 3.76 1.85
N ASN A 32 -11.06 3.44 2.22
CA ASN A 32 -11.66 3.95 3.45
C ASN A 32 -11.01 3.38 4.73
N ASP A 33 -10.45 2.17 4.67
CA ASP A 33 -9.83 1.53 5.83
C ASP A 33 -8.51 2.20 6.20
N THR A 34 -7.68 2.47 5.19
CA THR A 34 -6.43 3.23 5.32
C THR A 34 -6.69 4.69 5.68
N LEU A 35 -7.79 5.28 5.21
CA LEU A 35 -8.22 6.62 5.62
C LEU A 35 -8.66 6.65 7.09
N HIS A 36 -9.44 5.66 7.54
CA HIS A 36 -9.81 5.53 8.93
C HIS A 36 -8.58 5.29 9.82
N ALA A 37 -7.60 4.50 9.35
CA ALA A 37 -6.34 4.32 10.05
C ALA A 37 -5.57 5.64 10.21
N LEU A 38 -5.57 6.51 9.19
CA LEU A 38 -4.98 7.84 9.30
C LEU A 38 -5.70 8.70 10.35
N TYR A 39 -7.03 8.71 10.39
CA TYR A 39 -7.78 9.44 11.39
C TYR A 39 -7.47 8.96 12.81
N SER A 40 -7.52 7.64 13.04
CA SER A 40 -7.15 7.05 14.33
C SER A 40 -5.73 7.43 14.75
N PHE A 41 -4.78 7.36 13.81
CA PHE A 41 -3.39 7.73 14.08
C PHE A 41 -3.24 9.21 14.46
N ILE A 42 -3.96 10.12 13.78
CA ILE A 42 -3.93 11.55 14.10
C ILE A 42 -4.45 11.78 15.52
N LEU A 43 -5.58 11.15 15.89
CA LEU A 43 -6.17 11.30 17.22
C LEU A 43 -5.25 10.77 18.33
N GLU A 44 -4.61 9.62 18.10
CA GLU A 44 -3.66 9.02 19.06
C GLU A 44 -2.37 9.85 19.22
N THR A 45 -1.96 10.58 18.19
CA THR A 45 -0.72 11.37 18.19
C THR A 45 -0.94 12.86 18.46
N GLU A 46 -2.18 13.31 18.60
CA GLU A 46 -2.53 14.72 18.82
C GLU A 46 -1.92 15.28 20.12
N GLU A 47 -1.81 14.43 21.15
CA GLU A 47 -1.18 14.78 22.43
C GLU A 47 0.33 15.05 22.31
N GLU A 48 1.02 14.45 21.32
CA GLU A 48 2.48 14.58 21.14
C GLU A 48 2.91 15.91 20.47
N ARG A 49 1.98 16.78 20.07
CA ARG A 49 2.25 18.05 19.34
C ARG A 49 3.18 17.87 18.15
N MET A 50 2.98 16.81 17.38
CA MET A 50 3.82 16.51 16.22
C MET A 50 3.59 17.49 15.05
N THR A 51 4.65 17.76 14.28
CA THR A 51 4.51 18.46 13.00
C THR A 51 3.84 17.57 11.97
N LYS A 52 3.09 18.14 11.01
CA LYS A 52 2.45 17.39 9.93
C LYS A 52 3.43 16.52 9.13
N MET A 53 4.68 16.98 8.95
CA MET A 53 5.71 16.20 8.29
C MET A 53 6.06 14.93 9.08
N LEU A 54 6.28 15.07 10.39
CA LEU A 54 6.60 13.94 11.25
C LEU A 54 5.42 12.99 11.39
N LEU A 55 4.19 13.52 11.44
CA LEU A 55 2.96 12.73 11.46
C LEU A 55 2.86 11.85 10.22
N VAL A 56 2.99 12.44 9.02
CA VAL A 56 2.96 11.67 7.77
C VAL A 56 4.07 10.64 7.74
N HIS A 57 5.28 10.98 8.15
CA HIS A 57 6.38 10.01 8.19
C HIS A 57 6.09 8.84 9.14
N LYS A 58 5.67 9.11 10.38
CA LYS A 58 5.37 8.04 11.35
C LYS A 58 4.19 7.18 10.86
N PHE A 59 3.17 7.80 10.28
CA PHE A 59 2.03 7.08 9.72
C PHE A 59 2.43 6.15 8.56
N VAL A 60 3.22 6.64 7.61
CA VAL A 60 3.79 5.83 6.51
C VAL A 60 4.51 4.61 7.08
N LYS A 61 5.37 4.83 8.08
CA LYS A 61 6.14 3.76 8.72
C LYS A 61 5.22 2.75 9.42
N GLN A 62 4.21 3.22 10.16
CA GLN A 62 3.25 2.36 10.84
C GLN A 62 2.47 1.50 9.84
N MET A 63 2.03 2.07 8.73
CA MET A 63 1.29 1.33 7.70
C MET A 63 2.17 0.27 7.03
N GLN A 64 3.45 0.55 6.80
CA GLN A 64 4.41 -0.44 6.29
C GLN A 64 4.67 -1.59 7.28
N GLU A 65 4.63 -1.29 8.58
CA GLU A 65 4.77 -2.27 9.66
C GLU A 65 3.49 -3.09 9.86
N ARG A 66 2.32 -2.52 9.58
CA ARG A 66 1.02 -3.19 9.68
C ARG A 66 0.88 -4.31 8.65
N ALA A 67 0.40 -5.48 9.06
CA ALA A 67 0.10 -6.56 8.14
C ALA A 67 -1.10 -6.15 7.25
N SER A 68 -0.93 -6.19 5.92
CA SER A 68 -2.01 -5.86 4.98
C SER A 68 -3.00 -7.02 4.78
N TYR A 69 -2.54 -8.22 5.13
CA TYR A 69 -3.28 -9.47 5.19
C TYR A 69 -2.94 -10.14 6.51
N ALA A 70 -3.91 -10.78 7.16
CA ALA A 70 -3.73 -11.49 8.42
C ALA A 70 -2.80 -12.71 8.27
N SER A 71 -2.77 -13.34 7.09
CA SER A 71 -1.85 -14.43 6.78
C SER A 71 -1.41 -14.46 5.31
N CYS A 72 -0.42 -15.31 5.03
CA CYS A 72 -0.01 -15.65 3.67
C CYS A 72 -1.14 -16.35 2.90
N GLU A 73 -1.90 -17.24 3.55
CA GLU A 73 -3.01 -17.93 2.88
C GLU A 73 -4.11 -16.97 2.48
N GLU A 74 -4.40 -15.94 3.29
CA GLU A 74 -5.40 -14.92 2.94
C GLU A 74 -4.98 -14.14 1.69
N PHE A 75 -3.71 -13.78 1.57
CA PHE A 75 -3.19 -13.14 0.37
C PHE A 75 -3.30 -14.05 -0.85
N VAL A 76 -2.82 -15.30 -0.75
CA VAL A 76 -2.85 -16.25 -1.87
C VAL A 76 -4.29 -16.48 -2.33
N PHE A 77 -5.20 -16.72 -1.38
CA PHE A 77 -6.62 -16.89 -1.69
C PHE A 77 -7.22 -15.67 -2.39
N ALA A 78 -6.94 -14.46 -1.89
CA ALA A 78 -7.43 -13.24 -2.54
C ALA A 78 -6.87 -13.08 -3.95
N TYR A 79 -5.56 -13.34 -4.15
CA TYR A 79 -4.88 -13.18 -5.42
C TYR A 79 -5.36 -14.21 -6.46
N GLU A 80 -5.57 -15.45 -6.07
CA GLU A 80 -6.09 -16.52 -6.93
C GLU A 80 -7.58 -16.34 -7.24
N ALA A 81 -8.35 -15.75 -6.32
CA ALA A 81 -9.77 -15.46 -6.52
C ALA A 81 -10.05 -14.24 -7.42
N ALA A 82 -9.04 -13.40 -7.68
CA ALA A 82 -9.17 -12.24 -8.55
C ALA A 82 -9.31 -12.65 -10.03
N GLU A 83 -10.37 -12.18 -10.68
CA GLU A 83 -10.70 -12.55 -12.07
C GLU A 83 -10.04 -11.60 -13.08
N THR A 84 -9.64 -10.41 -12.63
CA THR A 84 -9.07 -9.37 -13.49
C THR A 84 -7.68 -8.92 -13.06
N GLU A 85 -6.87 -8.46 -14.02
CA GLU A 85 -5.55 -7.86 -13.74
C GLU A 85 -5.66 -6.63 -12.83
N HIS A 86 -6.77 -5.89 -12.92
CA HIS A 86 -7.03 -4.73 -12.08
C HIS A 86 -7.18 -5.13 -10.60
N GLU A 87 -8.00 -6.14 -10.30
CA GLU A 87 -8.19 -6.66 -8.93
C GLU A 87 -6.90 -7.24 -8.36
N LYS A 88 -6.14 -8.01 -9.15
CA LYS A 88 -4.80 -8.48 -8.76
C LYS A 88 -3.86 -7.32 -8.44
N GLY A 89 -3.95 -6.25 -9.23
CA GLY A 89 -3.24 -5.01 -8.99
C GLY A 89 -3.55 -4.43 -7.60
N GLU A 90 -4.83 -4.23 -7.29
CA GLU A 90 -5.27 -3.71 -5.98
C GLU A 90 -4.78 -4.58 -4.81
N ILE A 91 -4.79 -5.90 -4.97
CA ILE A 91 -4.28 -6.87 -3.98
C ILE A 91 -2.78 -6.68 -3.72
N VAL A 92 -2.00 -6.48 -4.79
CA VAL A 92 -0.55 -6.23 -4.70
C VAL A 92 -0.26 -4.88 -4.08
N GLU A 93 -0.97 -3.82 -4.48
CA GLU A 93 -0.83 -2.49 -3.91
C GLU A 93 -1.19 -2.49 -2.42
N LYS A 94 -2.24 -3.22 -2.04
CA LYS A 94 -2.63 -3.44 -0.65
C LYS A 94 -1.53 -4.17 0.12
N LEU A 95 -0.99 -5.27 -0.41
CA LEU A 95 0.10 -6.01 0.22
C LEU A 95 1.31 -5.09 0.50
N MET A 96 1.66 -4.28 -0.49
CA MET A 96 2.83 -3.42 -0.42
C MET A 96 2.57 -2.11 0.32
N THR A 97 1.31 -1.72 0.56
CA THR A 97 0.91 -0.41 1.13
C THR A 97 1.44 0.76 0.29
N VAL A 98 1.48 0.59 -1.03
CA VAL A 98 1.94 1.60 -1.99
C VAL A 98 1.26 1.40 -3.33
N SER A 99 0.84 2.51 -3.95
CA SER A 99 0.43 2.53 -5.35
C SER A 99 1.61 2.50 -6.33
N PHE A 100 1.47 1.69 -7.37
CA PHE A 100 2.45 1.51 -8.43
C PHE A 100 2.12 2.39 -9.65
N LYS A 101 3.15 2.69 -10.46
CA LYS A 101 2.87 3.16 -11.82
C LYS A 101 2.30 1.98 -12.62
N PRO A 102 1.35 2.19 -13.55
CA PRO A 102 0.75 1.10 -14.32
C PRO A 102 1.78 0.20 -15.01
N SER A 103 2.84 0.80 -15.59
CA SER A 103 3.91 0.06 -16.26
C SER A 103 4.76 -0.81 -15.34
N ILE A 104 4.86 -0.48 -14.05
CA ILE A 104 5.57 -1.29 -13.05
C ILE A 104 4.63 -2.36 -12.54
N LEU A 105 3.37 -2.01 -12.24
CA LEU A 105 2.37 -2.94 -11.75
C LEU A 105 2.17 -4.12 -12.70
N THR A 106 1.97 -3.87 -13.99
CA THR A 106 1.84 -4.93 -15.00
C THR A 106 3.03 -5.89 -15.00
N LYS A 107 4.26 -5.40 -14.79
CA LYS A 107 5.45 -6.27 -14.72
C LYS A 107 5.49 -7.09 -13.44
N VAL A 108 5.11 -6.49 -12.31
CA VAL A 108 5.02 -7.21 -11.03
C VAL A 108 3.98 -8.32 -11.13
N LEU A 109 2.82 -8.03 -11.71
CA LEU A 109 1.76 -9.02 -11.94
C LEU A 109 2.23 -10.13 -12.88
N ALA A 110 2.96 -9.80 -13.94
CA ALA A 110 3.54 -10.80 -14.82
C ALA A 110 4.49 -11.77 -14.08
N VAL A 111 5.33 -11.27 -13.17
CA VAL A 111 6.20 -12.12 -12.34
C VAL A 111 5.40 -13.01 -11.39
N LEU A 112 4.35 -12.48 -10.77
CA LEU A 112 3.50 -13.24 -9.85
C LEU A 112 2.68 -14.32 -10.58
N ASP A 113 2.25 -14.04 -11.81
CA ASP A 113 1.46 -14.98 -12.60
C ASP A 113 2.33 -16.07 -13.26
N ASP A 114 3.60 -15.79 -13.56
CA ASP A 114 4.55 -16.77 -14.13
C ASP A 114 4.98 -17.83 -13.10
N ASP A 115 5.04 -17.48 -11.82
CA ASP A 115 5.41 -18.38 -10.71
C ASP A 115 4.28 -18.54 -9.68
N THR A 116 3.09 -18.91 -10.17
CA THR A 116 1.88 -19.13 -9.34
C THR A 116 2.08 -20.18 -8.24
N ASN A 117 2.96 -21.17 -8.44
CA ASN A 117 3.27 -22.18 -7.44
C ASN A 117 4.10 -21.65 -6.26
N ASN A 118 4.63 -20.42 -6.36
CA ASN A 118 5.53 -19.83 -5.39
C ASN A 118 5.00 -18.52 -4.80
N LEU A 119 3.71 -18.21 -5.00
CA LEU A 119 3.05 -17.02 -4.45
C LEU A 119 3.31 -16.83 -2.95
N SER A 120 3.40 -17.92 -2.18
CA SER A 120 3.74 -17.87 -0.76
C SER A 120 5.15 -17.36 -0.47
N CYS A 121 6.14 -17.74 -1.29
CA CYS A 121 7.51 -17.23 -1.17
C CYS A 121 7.58 -15.77 -1.64
N LEU A 122 6.91 -15.45 -2.75
CA LEU A 122 6.81 -14.09 -3.25
C LEU A 122 6.14 -13.17 -2.22
N TYR A 123 5.07 -13.61 -1.55
CA TYR A 123 4.47 -12.89 -0.42
C TYR A 123 5.49 -12.57 0.66
N ALA A 124 6.27 -13.56 1.11
CA ALA A 124 7.28 -13.35 2.15
C ALA A 124 8.36 -12.32 1.72
N GLN A 125 8.80 -12.38 0.46
CA GLN A 125 9.74 -11.40 -0.09
C GLN A 125 9.12 -10.01 -0.20
N MET A 126 7.88 -9.91 -0.68
CA MET A 126 7.14 -8.66 -0.80
C MET A 126 6.97 -7.98 0.56
N VAL A 127 6.58 -8.73 1.60
CA VAL A 127 6.49 -8.23 2.98
C VAL A 127 7.86 -7.75 3.49
N LYS A 128 8.93 -8.50 3.19
CA LYS A 128 10.29 -8.11 3.57
C LYS A 128 10.71 -6.80 2.88
N TYR A 129 10.50 -6.69 1.58
CA TYR A 129 10.87 -5.52 0.79
C TYR A 129 10.08 -4.27 1.19
N ARG A 130 8.79 -4.43 1.49
CA ARG A 130 7.96 -3.38 2.08
C ARG A 130 8.54 -2.86 3.39
N LYS A 131 8.93 -3.76 4.31
CA LYS A 131 9.55 -3.38 5.60
C LYS A 131 10.89 -2.65 5.43
N MET A 132 11.62 -2.95 4.36
CA MET A 132 12.87 -2.27 3.99
C MET A 132 12.66 -0.93 3.28
N GLN A 133 11.40 -0.54 3.01
CA GLN A 133 11.01 0.73 2.40
C GLN A 133 11.56 0.94 0.97
N TYR A 134 11.73 -0.15 0.21
CA TYR A 134 12.09 -0.05 -1.20
C TYR A 134 10.99 0.64 -2.00
N LYS A 135 11.40 1.43 -3.01
CA LYS A 135 10.50 2.04 -3.97
C LYS A 135 9.94 0.99 -4.93
N PRO A 136 8.78 1.23 -5.56
CA PRO A 136 8.21 0.34 -6.59
C PRO A 136 9.20 -0.10 -7.68
N GLU A 137 10.06 0.81 -8.15
CA GLU A 137 11.07 0.49 -9.17
C GLU A 137 12.16 -0.47 -8.65
N GLU A 138 12.62 -0.28 -7.42
CA GLU A 138 13.63 -1.12 -6.77
C GLU A 138 13.04 -2.50 -6.45
N PHE A 139 11.77 -2.51 -6.06
CA PHE A 139 11.01 -3.72 -5.81
C PHE A 139 10.93 -4.63 -7.05
N LEU A 140 10.58 -4.06 -8.21
CA LEU A 140 10.53 -4.83 -9.45
C LEU A 140 11.89 -5.44 -9.79
N GLN A 141 12.98 -4.68 -9.65
CA GLN A 141 14.34 -5.20 -9.88
C GLN A 141 14.70 -6.35 -8.93
N LEU A 142 14.27 -6.26 -7.67
CA LEU A 142 14.51 -7.30 -6.68
C LEU A 142 13.68 -8.56 -6.95
N LEU A 143 12.46 -8.42 -7.48
CA LEU A 143 11.65 -9.56 -7.92
C LEU A 143 12.25 -10.22 -9.17
N GLU A 144 12.62 -9.45 -10.19
CA GLU A 144 13.22 -9.94 -11.44
C GLU A 144 14.58 -10.65 -11.23
N SER A 145 15.25 -10.39 -10.10
CA SER A 145 16.55 -11.00 -9.76
C SER A 145 16.45 -12.23 -8.85
N LEU A 146 15.23 -12.63 -8.46
CA LEU A 146 15.04 -13.90 -7.75
C LEU A 146 15.34 -15.06 -8.71
N PRO A 147 16.05 -16.11 -8.25
CA PRO A 147 16.14 -17.34 -9.01
C PRO A 147 14.74 -17.97 -9.07
N MET A 148 14.08 -17.86 -10.22
CA MET A 148 12.86 -18.62 -10.54
C MET A 148 13.22 -20.05 -10.92
#